data_AF-A0A9D2N094-F1
#
_entry.id   AF-A0A9D2N094-F1
#
_cell.length_a   1.000
_cell.length_b   1.000
_cell.length_c   1.000
_cell.angle_alpha   90.00
_cell.angle_beta   90.00
_cell.angle_gamma   90.00
#
_symmetry.space_group_name_H-M   'P 1'
#
loop_
_entity.id
_entity.type
_entity.pdbx_description
1 polymer ?
#
loop_
_entity_poly.entity_id
_entity_poly.type
_entity_poly.pdbx_seq_one_letter_code
_entity_poly.pdbx_strand_id
1 'polypeptide(L)'
;MEKKDRQLENFKIYLKEQEKSKNTVDKYVGDARRFLRFAGLERGEKPQKEHVMKYKEYLLEHYQVSSANSMIAALNCYLKFIGRGECCIQAFRIQRQVFRSEKRELNRREYQRLVEEAQRRGKGRLSGILQTIGATGIRISELNCITVEALGQRMARICSKGKIRIILLPESLVRMLRETVRRENMKKAIHFVEGTCVERIAKSGTCSGNTGGCRGVYQRENGRWRAAIGFQGKVYNLGTFQCFEDAVKARMDAEERMYAPFLDRYFRKKEEGDSGC
;
A
#
# COMPACT_ATOMS: atom_id res chain seq x y z
N MET A 1 -8.01 36.59 -4.78
CA MET A 1 -6.97 35.65 -5.25
C MET A 1 -5.84 36.47 -5.83
N GLU A 2 -4.62 36.37 -5.27
CA GLU A 2 -3.47 37.15 -5.75
C GLU A 2 -3.15 36.80 -7.21
N LYS A 3 -2.69 37.77 -8.00
CA LYS A 3 -2.40 37.61 -9.44
C LYS A 3 -1.38 36.49 -9.70
N LYS A 4 -0.43 36.32 -8.78
CA LYS A 4 0.57 35.24 -8.75
C LYS A 4 -0.06 33.84 -8.64
N ASP A 5 -1.07 33.67 -7.80
CA ASP A 5 -1.72 32.35 -7.64
C ASP A 5 -2.46 31.94 -8.90
N ARG A 6 -3.09 32.91 -9.58
CA ARG A 6 -3.72 32.67 -10.89
C ARG A 6 -2.69 32.27 -11.95
N GLN A 7 -1.53 32.92 -11.97
CA GLN A 7 -0.44 32.56 -12.90
C GLN A 7 0.11 31.16 -12.63
N LEU A 8 0.29 30.78 -11.37
CA LEU A 8 0.77 29.46 -10.99
C LEU A 8 -0.25 28.35 -11.30
N GLU A 9 -1.55 28.61 -11.17
CA GLU A 9 -2.57 27.64 -11.56
C GLU A 9 -2.64 27.47 -13.08
N ASN A 10 -2.54 28.57 -13.86
CA ASN A 10 -2.43 28.47 -15.31
C ASN A 10 -1.14 27.73 -15.74
N PHE A 11 -0.03 27.94 -15.03
CA PHE A 11 1.20 27.21 -15.28
C PHE A 11 1.05 25.71 -15.00
N LYS A 12 0.31 25.35 -13.95
CA LYS A 12 -0.01 23.95 -13.63
C LYS A 12 -0.83 23.28 -14.73
N ILE A 13 -1.80 23.99 -15.32
CA ILE A 13 -2.58 23.50 -16.47
C ILE A 13 -1.65 23.28 -17.67
N TYR A 14 -0.84 24.28 -18.01
CA TYR A 14 0.15 24.19 -19.08
C TYR A 14 1.09 22.97 -18.91
N LEU A 15 1.57 22.69 -17.70
CA LEU A 15 2.42 21.52 -17.46
C LEU A 15 1.69 20.19 -17.68
N LYS A 16 0.38 20.11 -17.40
CA LYS A 16 -0.43 18.92 -17.68
C LYS A 16 -0.62 18.71 -19.17
N GLU A 17 -0.84 19.77 -19.94
CA GLU A 17 -0.93 19.72 -21.41
C GLU A 17 0.38 19.25 -22.06
N GLN A 18 1.52 19.54 -21.40
CA GLN A 18 2.85 19.03 -21.78
C GLN A 18 3.13 17.60 -21.27
N GLU A 19 2.08 16.85 -20.91
CA GLU A 19 2.11 15.47 -20.43
C GLU A 19 3.07 15.23 -19.24
N LYS A 20 3.28 16.24 -18.39
CA LYS A 20 4.14 16.08 -17.22
C LYS A 20 3.41 15.28 -16.13
N SER A 21 4.15 14.36 -15.51
CA SER A 21 3.65 13.59 -14.36
C SER A 21 3.25 14.52 -13.20
N LYS A 22 2.26 14.12 -12.40
CA LYS A 22 1.79 14.87 -11.22
C LYS A 22 2.94 15.35 -10.32
N ASN A 23 3.88 14.46 -10.00
CA ASN A 23 5.04 14.81 -9.17
C ASN A 23 5.94 15.89 -9.81
N THR A 24 6.08 15.87 -11.13
CA THR A 24 6.84 16.92 -11.85
C THR A 24 6.07 18.23 -11.85
N VAL A 25 4.76 18.20 -12.06
CA VAL A 25 3.88 19.37 -12.00
C VAL A 25 3.99 20.04 -10.63
N ASP A 26 3.74 19.29 -9.56
CA ASP A 26 3.75 19.80 -8.19
C ASP A 26 5.12 20.38 -7.81
N LYS A 27 6.20 19.68 -8.20
CA LYS A 27 7.57 20.17 -8.02
C LYS A 27 7.80 21.49 -8.77
N TYR A 28 7.46 21.55 -10.05
CA TYR A 28 7.75 22.71 -10.88
C TYR A 28 6.96 23.95 -10.42
N VAL A 29 5.69 23.77 -10.07
CA VAL A 29 4.87 24.82 -9.47
C VAL A 29 5.45 25.27 -8.12
N GLY A 30 5.90 24.33 -7.29
CA GLY A 30 6.55 24.63 -6.01
C GLY A 30 7.85 25.44 -6.18
N ASP A 31 8.70 25.06 -7.12
CA ASP A 31 9.96 25.75 -7.41
C ASP A 31 9.71 27.14 -8.02
N ALA A 32 8.77 27.26 -8.95
CA ALA A 32 8.36 28.56 -9.51
C ALA A 32 7.82 29.49 -8.41
N ARG A 33 6.97 28.98 -7.51
CA ARG A 33 6.47 29.74 -6.37
C ARG A 33 7.60 30.20 -5.44
N ARG A 34 8.59 29.34 -5.18
CA ARG A 34 9.76 29.69 -4.37
C ARG A 34 10.56 30.81 -5.01
N PHE A 35 10.80 30.75 -6.31
CA PHE A 35 11.47 31.82 -7.06
C PHE A 35 10.70 33.15 -6.97
N LEU A 36 9.38 33.13 -7.20
CA LEU A 36 8.56 34.36 -7.13
C LEU A 36 8.61 35.01 -5.76
N ARG A 37 8.61 34.21 -4.69
CA ARG A 37 8.81 34.71 -3.31
C ARG A 37 10.20 35.30 -3.11
N PHE A 38 11.25 34.60 -3.56
CA PHE A 38 12.63 35.09 -3.45
C PHE A 38 12.82 36.43 -4.17
N ALA A 39 12.24 36.57 -5.36
CA ALA A 39 12.36 37.78 -6.17
C ALA A 39 11.44 38.93 -5.70
N GLY A 40 10.58 38.72 -4.69
CA GLY A 40 9.61 39.72 -4.23
C GLY A 40 8.47 40.01 -5.23
N LEU A 41 8.27 39.15 -6.24
CA LEU A 41 7.36 39.38 -7.36
C LEU A 41 5.93 38.90 -7.06
N GLU A 42 5.38 39.33 -5.93
CA GLU A 42 4.09 38.81 -5.43
C GLU A 42 2.88 39.45 -6.11
N ARG A 43 3.06 40.64 -6.69
CA ARG A 43 2.00 41.42 -7.35
C ARG A 43 1.81 41.06 -8.84
N GLY A 44 2.44 39.99 -9.32
CA GLY A 44 2.37 39.52 -10.71
C GLY A 44 3.21 40.36 -11.68
N GLU A 45 4.28 40.96 -11.15
CA GLU A 45 5.35 41.58 -11.94
C GLU A 45 6.11 40.53 -12.76
N LYS A 46 6.59 40.93 -13.93
CA LYS A 46 7.34 40.02 -14.80
C LYS A 46 8.80 39.94 -14.34
N PRO A 47 9.35 38.74 -14.09
CA PRO A 47 10.75 38.58 -13.72
C PRO A 47 11.72 39.16 -14.76
N GLN A 48 12.75 39.86 -14.30
CA GLN A 48 13.88 40.32 -15.12
C GLN A 48 15.10 39.42 -14.96
N LYS A 49 16.11 39.58 -15.83
CA LYS A 49 17.31 38.73 -15.86
C LYS A 49 18.07 38.77 -14.56
N GLU A 50 18.15 39.95 -13.93
CA GLU A 50 18.84 40.22 -12.67
C GLU A 50 18.27 39.36 -11.53
N HIS A 51 16.94 39.23 -11.46
CA HIS A 51 16.27 38.39 -10.47
C HIS A 51 16.66 36.91 -10.64
N VAL A 52 16.72 36.45 -11.89
CA VAL A 52 17.05 35.05 -12.22
C VAL A 52 18.53 34.75 -11.93
N MET A 53 19.43 35.69 -12.20
CA MET A 53 20.86 35.55 -11.89
C MET A 53 21.13 35.52 -10.38
N LYS A 54 20.55 36.46 -9.62
CA LYS A 54 20.63 36.44 -8.14
C LYS A 54 20.08 35.15 -7.55
N TYR A 55 18.97 34.64 -8.10
CA TYR A 55 18.43 33.37 -7.66
C TYR A 55 19.35 32.18 -7.99
N LYS A 56 20.04 32.20 -9.13
CA LYS A 56 21.03 31.18 -9.49
C LYS A 56 22.18 31.12 -8.49
N GLU A 57 22.69 32.27 -8.07
CA GLU A 57 23.74 32.38 -7.04
C GLU A 57 23.25 31.82 -5.70
N TYR A 58 22.07 32.26 -5.24
CA TYR A 58 21.42 31.72 -4.05
C TYR A 58 21.24 30.19 -4.12
N LEU A 59 20.86 29.64 -5.29
CA LEU A 59 20.72 28.20 -5.46
C LEU A 59 22.04 27.44 -5.32
N LEU A 60 23.17 28.04 -5.71
CA LEU A 60 24.49 27.44 -5.60
C LEU A 60 24.96 27.36 -4.13
N GLU A 61 24.67 28.39 -3.35
CA GLU A 61 25.08 28.50 -1.95
C GLU A 61 24.26 27.58 -1.02
N HIS A 62 22.98 27.39 -1.32
CA HIS A 62 22.06 26.71 -0.40
C HIS A 62 21.64 25.29 -0.82
N TYR A 63 21.96 24.86 -2.04
CA TYR A 63 21.52 23.56 -2.55
C TYR A 63 22.62 22.77 -3.22
N GLN A 64 22.49 21.44 -3.16
CA GLN A 64 23.27 20.54 -4.00
C GLN A 64 23.06 20.87 -5.48
N VAL A 65 24.13 20.81 -6.28
CA VAL A 65 24.11 21.22 -7.70
C VAL A 65 23.04 20.47 -8.51
N SER A 66 22.79 19.19 -8.20
CA SER A 66 21.72 18.40 -8.83
C SER A 66 20.31 18.95 -8.52
N SER A 67 20.07 19.35 -7.28
CA SER A 67 18.84 19.99 -6.84
C SER A 67 18.69 21.38 -7.47
N ALA A 68 19.74 22.19 -7.44
CA ALA A 68 19.77 23.51 -8.08
C ALA A 68 19.45 23.42 -9.58
N ASN A 69 20.05 22.47 -10.30
CA ASN A 69 19.76 22.23 -11.71
C ASN A 69 18.29 21.84 -11.96
N SER A 70 17.70 21.04 -11.08
CA SER A 70 16.29 20.69 -11.17
C SER A 70 15.36 21.89 -10.93
N MET A 71 15.74 22.80 -10.03
CA MET A 71 15.02 24.06 -9.78
C MET A 71 15.18 25.03 -10.96
N ILE A 72 16.39 25.14 -11.53
CA ILE A 72 16.64 25.93 -12.75
C ILE A 72 15.81 25.42 -13.93
N ALA A 73 15.68 24.09 -14.08
CA ALA A 73 14.83 23.51 -15.12
C ALA A 73 13.36 23.90 -14.96
N ALA A 74 12.83 23.84 -13.73
CA ALA A 74 11.47 24.31 -13.41
C ALA A 74 11.31 25.80 -13.69
N LEU A 75 12.27 26.61 -13.25
CA LEU A 75 12.27 28.06 -13.46
C LEU A 75 12.30 28.42 -14.95
N ASN A 76 13.19 27.83 -15.73
CA ASN A 76 13.24 28.06 -17.18
C ASN A 76 11.93 27.65 -17.87
N CYS A 77 11.29 26.57 -17.42
CA CYS A 77 9.97 26.17 -17.93
C CYS A 77 8.90 27.22 -17.62
N TYR A 78 8.89 27.74 -16.39
CA TYR A 78 7.99 28.82 -15.98
C TYR A 78 8.23 30.12 -16.75
N LEU A 79 9.49 30.54 -16.90
CA LEU A 79 9.88 31.75 -17.63
C LEU A 79 9.41 31.70 -19.10
N LYS A 80 9.55 30.54 -19.76
CA LYS A 80 9.02 30.34 -21.12
C LYS A 80 7.50 30.45 -21.16
N PHE A 81 6.80 29.84 -20.20
CA PHE A 81 5.34 29.90 -20.10
C PHE A 81 4.81 31.34 -19.97
N ILE A 82 5.46 32.20 -19.19
CA ILE A 82 5.06 33.61 -19.03
C ILE A 82 5.58 34.54 -20.14
N GLY A 83 6.21 33.99 -21.19
CA GLY A 83 6.77 34.76 -22.31
C GLY A 83 8.04 35.55 -21.97
N ARG A 84 8.83 35.10 -20.99
CA ARG A 84 10.13 35.67 -20.60
C ARG A 84 11.29 34.70 -20.87
N GLY A 85 11.28 34.07 -22.04
CA GLY A 85 12.27 33.06 -22.44
C GLY A 85 13.71 33.60 -22.52
N GLU A 86 13.88 34.88 -22.81
CA GLU A 86 15.17 35.60 -22.79
C GLU A 86 15.82 35.64 -21.40
N CYS A 87 15.01 35.53 -20.34
CA CYS A 87 15.49 35.46 -18.97
C CYS A 87 16.04 34.07 -18.59
N CYS A 88 15.81 33.02 -19.39
CA CYS A 88 16.29 31.67 -19.08
C CYS A 88 17.81 31.62 -18.88
N ILE A 89 18.24 30.75 -17.97
CA ILE A 89 19.64 30.58 -17.59
C ILE A 89 20.11 29.16 -17.83
N GLN A 90 21.42 28.99 -18.07
CA GLN A 90 22.00 27.66 -18.17
C GLN A 90 22.12 27.01 -16.79
N ALA A 91 21.87 25.70 -16.75
CA ALA A 91 22.15 24.86 -15.59
C ALA A 91 23.67 24.83 -15.29
N PHE A 92 24.03 24.52 -14.05
CA PHE A 92 25.42 24.28 -13.68
C PHE A 92 25.95 23.03 -14.39
N ARG A 93 27.16 23.12 -14.95
CA ARG A 93 27.84 21.96 -15.55
C ARG A 93 28.31 21.04 -14.44
N ILE A 94 27.81 19.81 -14.45
CA ILE A 94 28.23 18.76 -13.53
C ILE A 94 29.04 17.75 -14.34
N GLN A 95 30.25 17.45 -13.89
CA GLN A 95 30.98 16.29 -14.41
C GLN A 95 30.27 15.02 -13.94
N ARG A 96 29.74 14.26 -14.90
CA ARG A 96 28.90 13.10 -14.63
C ARG A 96 29.78 11.97 -14.07
N GLN A 97 29.68 11.70 -12.77
CA GLN A 97 30.26 10.50 -12.19
C GLN A 97 29.42 9.30 -12.65
N VAL A 98 30.01 8.48 -13.52
CA VAL A 98 29.35 7.30 -14.11
C VAL A 98 29.19 6.20 -13.07
N PHE A 99 30.13 6.11 -12.14
CA PHE A 99 30.14 5.12 -11.07
C PHE A 99 29.61 5.73 -9.77
N ARG A 100 28.75 4.98 -9.08
CA ARG A 100 28.44 5.26 -7.67
C ARG A 100 29.64 4.86 -6.84
N SER A 101 29.84 5.51 -5.70
CA SER A 101 30.84 5.05 -4.74
C SER A 101 30.44 3.67 -4.21
N GLU A 102 31.39 2.74 -4.17
CA GLU A 102 31.20 1.38 -3.64
C GLU A 102 30.64 1.39 -2.21
N LYS A 103 30.99 2.41 -1.41
CA LYS A 103 30.43 2.65 -0.06
C LYS A 103 28.89 2.75 0.00
N ARG A 104 28.22 2.97 -1.14
CA ARG A 104 26.75 3.06 -1.24
C ARG A 104 26.12 1.82 -1.86
N GLU A 105 26.91 0.80 -2.19
CA GLU A 105 26.43 -0.46 -2.72
C GLU A 105 26.24 -1.47 -1.58
N LEU A 106 25.08 -2.10 -1.54
CA LEU A 106 24.80 -3.14 -0.55
C LEU A 106 25.41 -4.46 -1.03
N ASN A 107 26.28 -5.05 -0.21
CA ASN A 107 26.76 -6.39 -0.47
C ASN A 107 25.70 -7.44 -0.09
N ARG A 108 25.89 -8.69 -0.53
CA ARG A 108 24.96 -9.79 -0.28
C ARG A 108 24.70 -10.02 1.21
N ARG A 109 25.72 -9.89 2.06
CA ARG A 109 25.59 -10.11 3.52
C ARG A 109 24.80 -8.99 4.18
N GLU A 110 25.02 -7.74 3.78
CA GLU A 110 24.27 -6.58 4.25
C GLU A 110 22.80 -6.68 3.87
N TYR A 111 22.53 -7.01 2.60
CA TYR A 111 21.17 -7.24 2.12
C TYR A 111 20.47 -8.36 2.91
N GLN A 112 21.16 -9.49 3.13
CA GLN A 112 20.61 -10.60 3.90
C GLN A 112 20.24 -10.17 5.33
N ARG A 113 21.14 -9.44 6.03
CA ARG A 113 20.87 -8.89 7.37
C ARG A 113 19.65 -7.97 7.40
N LEU A 114 19.45 -7.13 6.37
CA LEU A 114 18.29 -6.25 6.27
C LEU A 114 16.97 -7.04 6.15
N VAL A 115 16.97 -8.10 5.34
CA VAL A 115 15.80 -8.96 5.15
C VAL A 115 15.46 -9.71 6.43
N GLU A 116 16.47 -10.30 7.08
CA GLU A 116 16.32 -11.04 8.34
C GLU A 116 15.82 -10.13 9.48
N GLU A 117 16.39 -8.93 9.62
CA GLU A 117 15.97 -8.00 10.66
C GLU A 117 14.52 -7.51 10.44
N ALA A 118 14.12 -7.29 9.18
CA ALA A 118 12.73 -6.98 8.85
C ALA A 118 11.78 -8.12 9.25
N GLN A 119 12.18 -9.38 9.03
CA GLN A 119 11.39 -10.55 9.44
C GLN A 119 11.33 -10.69 10.96
N ARG A 120 12.46 -10.59 11.65
CA ARG A 120 12.57 -10.68 13.11
C ARG A 120 11.72 -9.65 13.83
N ARG A 121 11.63 -8.43 13.29
CA ARG A 121 10.75 -7.36 13.82
C ARG A 121 9.28 -7.49 13.41
N GLY A 122 8.88 -8.58 12.75
CA GLY A 122 7.52 -8.78 12.27
C GLY A 122 7.11 -7.83 11.13
N LYS A 123 8.05 -7.13 10.50
CA LYS A 123 7.80 -6.21 9.38
C LYS A 123 7.73 -6.96 8.05
N GLY A 124 6.81 -7.92 7.95
CA GLY A 124 6.65 -8.81 6.79
C GLY A 124 6.51 -8.07 5.46
N ARG A 125 5.73 -6.98 5.42
CA ARG A 125 5.59 -6.12 4.23
C ARG A 125 6.94 -5.55 3.78
N LEU A 126 7.75 -5.04 4.70
CA LEU A 126 9.07 -4.49 4.37
C LEU A 126 10.01 -5.57 3.83
N SER A 127 10.00 -6.75 4.45
CA SER A 127 10.77 -7.91 3.97
C SER A 127 10.37 -8.30 2.55
N GLY A 128 9.07 -8.32 2.24
CA GLY A 128 8.55 -8.60 0.90
C GLY A 128 9.00 -7.55 -0.14
N ILE A 129 9.00 -6.26 0.23
CA ILE A 129 9.46 -5.17 -0.64
C ILE A 129 10.94 -5.33 -0.96
N LEU A 130 11.78 -5.55 0.05
CA LEU A 130 13.23 -5.74 -0.12
C LEU A 130 13.52 -6.92 -1.06
N GLN A 131 12.87 -8.05 -0.82
CA GLN A 131 13.02 -9.26 -1.63
C GLN A 131 12.54 -9.10 -3.06
N THR A 132 11.43 -8.38 -3.28
CA THR A 132 10.92 -8.11 -4.62
C THR A 132 11.90 -7.24 -5.41
N ILE A 133 12.39 -6.15 -4.82
CA ILE A 133 13.35 -5.25 -5.48
C ILE A 133 14.68 -5.97 -5.75
N GLY A 134 15.20 -6.69 -4.76
CA GLY A 134 16.46 -7.43 -4.90
C GLY A 134 16.41 -8.54 -5.94
N ALA A 135 15.29 -9.26 -6.04
CA ALA A 135 15.15 -10.37 -6.98
C ALA A 135 14.83 -9.93 -8.42
N THR A 136 14.18 -8.79 -8.61
CA THR A 136 13.70 -8.34 -9.94
C THR A 136 14.45 -7.14 -10.51
N GLY A 137 15.21 -6.40 -9.68
CA GLY A 137 15.92 -5.19 -10.09
C GLY A 137 15.00 -4.03 -10.48
N ILE A 138 13.73 -4.05 -10.05
CA ILE A 138 12.77 -2.97 -10.31
C ILE A 138 13.03 -1.75 -9.43
N ARG A 139 12.56 -0.59 -9.88
CA ARG A 139 12.57 0.61 -9.05
C ARG A 139 11.43 0.55 -8.03
N ILE A 140 11.58 1.26 -6.91
CA ILE A 140 10.53 1.35 -5.89
C ILE A 140 9.18 1.84 -6.45
N SER A 141 9.21 2.76 -7.42
CA SER A 141 8.01 3.28 -8.08
C SER A 141 7.31 2.27 -8.99
N GLU A 142 7.99 1.18 -9.35
CA GLU A 142 7.49 0.12 -10.23
C GLU A 142 6.94 -1.08 -9.42
N LEU A 143 7.07 -1.04 -8.09
CA LEU A 143 6.59 -2.09 -7.20
C LEU A 143 5.06 -2.28 -7.29
N ASN A 144 4.31 -1.22 -7.60
CA ASN A 144 2.87 -1.27 -7.81
C ASN A 144 2.44 -2.16 -8.98
N CYS A 145 3.35 -2.49 -9.90
CA CYS A 145 3.08 -3.43 -11.00
C CYS A 145 3.13 -4.90 -10.56
N ILE A 146 3.59 -5.20 -9.33
CA ILE A 146 3.66 -6.56 -8.79
C ILE A 146 2.32 -6.89 -8.12
N THR A 147 1.34 -7.31 -8.92
CA THR A 147 -0.02 -7.63 -8.47
C THR A 147 -0.23 -9.14 -8.28
N VAL A 148 -1.36 -9.54 -7.69
CA VAL A 148 -1.70 -10.98 -7.52
C VAL A 148 -1.83 -11.67 -8.89
N GLU A 149 -2.37 -10.97 -9.87
CA GLU A 149 -2.47 -11.42 -11.26
C GLU A 149 -1.08 -11.62 -11.87
N ALA A 150 -0.15 -10.69 -11.64
CA ALA A 150 1.24 -10.82 -12.06
C ALA A 150 1.95 -12.03 -11.42
N LEU A 151 1.66 -12.31 -10.14
CA LEU A 151 2.13 -13.53 -9.47
C LEU A 151 1.50 -14.80 -10.08
N GLY A 152 0.26 -14.72 -10.55
CA GLY A 152 -0.44 -15.79 -11.27
C GLY A 152 0.27 -16.13 -12.58
N GLN A 153 0.58 -15.11 -13.37
CA GLN A 153 1.21 -15.23 -14.69
C GLN A 153 2.74 -15.39 -14.64
N ARG A 154 3.35 -15.23 -13.45
CA ARG A 154 4.81 -15.20 -13.24
C ARG A 154 5.54 -14.14 -14.07
N MET A 155 4.82 -13.11 -14.49
CA MET A 155 5.35 -11.98 -15.24
C MET A 155 4.67 -10.69 -14.79
N ALA A 156 5.40 -9.59 -14.78
CA ALA A 156 4.86 -8.27 -14.48
C ALA A 156 5.15 -7.29 -15.62
N ARG A 157 4.11 -6.59 -16.06
CA ARG A 157 4.21 -5.53 -17.08
C ARG A 157 4.45 -4.19 -16.38
N ILE A 158 5.61 -3.60 -16.65
CA ILE A 158 6.04 -2.33 -16.06
C ILE A 158 5.94 -1.24 -17.12
N CYS A 159 5.23 -0.16 -16.79
CA CYS A 159 5.08 1.01 -17.63
C CYS A 159 5.77 2.22 -16.96
N SER A 160 6.78 2.80 -17.59
CA SER A 160 7.51 3.96 -17.06
C SER A 160 7.80 4.97 -18.16
N LYS A 161 7.27 6.19 -18.02
CA LYS A 161 7.48 7.31 -18.97
C LYS A 161 7.28 6.91 -20.44
N GLY A 162 6.16 6.23 -20.74
CA GLY A 162 5.83 5.77 -22.09
C GLY A 162 6.57 4.51 -22.57
N LYS A 163 7.52 3.97 -21.78
CA LYS A 163 8.20 2.71 -22.10
C LYS A 163 7.55 1.55 -21.35
N ILE A 164 7.21 0.49 -22.09
CA ILE A 164 6.63 -0.73 -21.55
C ILE A 164 7.69 -1.83 -21.60
N ARG A 165 7.90 -2.52 -20.48
CA ARG A 165 8.73 -3.72 -20.41
C ARG A 165 8.00 -4.81 -19.63
N ILE A 166 8.31 -6.06 -19.94
CA ILE A 166 7.83 -7.22 -19.18
C ILE A 166 9.03 -7.78 -18.41
N ILE A 167 8.84 -8.05 -17.12
CA ILE A 167 9.82 -8.77 -16.30
C ILE A 167 9.28 -10.14 -15.91
N LEU A 168 10.16 -11.11 -15.81
CA LEU A 168 9.84 -12.43 -15.27
C LEU A 168 10.02 -12.42 -13.76
N LEU A 169 9.11 -13.08 -13.05
CA LEU A 169 9.16 -13.21 -11.60
C LEU A 169 9.77 -14.57 -11.23
N PRO A 170 10.88 -14.61 -10.45
CA PRO A 170 11.46 -15.86 -9.99
C PRO A 170 10.47 -16.69 -9.18
N GLU A 171 10.50 -18.02 -9.34
CA GLU A 171 9.57 -18.94 -8.66
C GLU A 171 9.63 -18.79 -7.13
N SER A 172 10.85 -18.65 -6.58
CA SER A 172 11.07 -18.45 -5.15
C SER A 172 10.39 -17.19 -4.62
N LEU A 173 10.43 -16.09 -5.40
CA LEU A 173 9.77 -14.83 -5.07
C LEU A 173 8.24 -15.00 -5.11
N VAL A 174 7.72 -15.62 -6.17
CA VAL A 174 6.28 -15.86 -6.34
C VAL A 174 5.72 -16.69 -5.18
N ARG A 175 6.41 -17.76 -4.79
CA ARG A 175 6.02 -18.61 -3.67
C ARG A 175 5.93 -17.83 -2.36
N MET A 176 6.96 -17.05 -2.04
CA MET A 176 7.02 -16.23 -0.83
C MET A 176 5.92 -15.16 -0.79
N LEU A 177 5.69 -14.47 -1.91
CA LEU A 177 4.65 -13.44 -1.99
C LEU A 177 3.24 -14.04 -1.92
N ARG A 178 2.97 -15.17 -2.58
CA ARG A 178 1.68 -15.88 -2.47
C ARG A 178 1.40 -16.33 -1.04
N GLU A 179 2.40 -16.83 -0.33
CA GLU A 179 2.24 -17.21 1.08
C GLU A 179 1.92 -15.99 1.94
N THR A 180 2.58 -14.85 1.69
CA THR A 180 2.30 -13.59 2.37
C THR A 180 0.86 -13.14 2.11
N VAL A 181 0.41 -13.16 0.86
CA VAL A 181 -0.99 -12.85 0.48
C VAL A 181 -1.96 -13.81 1.18
N ARG A 182 -1.67 -15.10 1.21
CA ARG A 182 -2.50 -16.10 1.91
C ARG A 182 -2.62 -15.79 3.40
N ARG A 183 -1.51 -15.47 4.08
CA ARG A 183 -1.53 -15.11 5.51
C ARG A 183 -2.34 -13.84 5.76
N GLU A 184 -2.18 -12.82 4.94
CA GLU A 184 -2.97 -11.58 5.05
C GLU A 184 -4.47 -11.84 4.77
N ASN A 185 -4.79 -12.66 3.78
CA ASN A 185 -6.18 -13.05 3.51
C ASN A 185 -6.78 -13.88 4.65
N MET A 186 -6.01 -14.77 5.28
CA MET A 186 -6.48 -15.51 6.46
C MET A 186 -6.76 -14.59 7.65
N LYS A 187 -5.93 -13.56 7.88
CA LYS A 187 -6.21 -12.54 8.90
C LYS A 187 -7.48 -11.75 8.60
N LYS A 188 -7.73 -11.46 7.32
CA LYS A 188 -8.96 -10.77 6.88
C LYS A 188 -10.20 -11.66 6.91
N ALA A 189 -10.04 -12.98 6.74
CA ALA A 189 -11.13 -13.94 6.62
C ALA A 189 -11.48 -14.68 7.92
N ILE A 190 -10.76 -14.42 9.02
CA ILE A 190 -11.03 -15.02 10.33
C ILE A 190 -11.22 -13.88 11.32
N HIS A 191 -12.48 -13.50 11.53
CA HIS A 191 -12.85 -12.49 12.51
C HIS A 191 -13.14 -13.15 13.85
N PHE A 192 -12.25 -12.90 14.82
CA PHE A 192 -12.53 -13.19 16.23
C PHE A 192 -13.14 -11.96 16.89
N VAL A 193 -14.41 -12.06 17.25
CA VAL A 193 -15.13 -11.03 18.02
C VAL A 193 -15.50 -11.64 19.36
N GLU A 194 -15.10 -11.01 20.46
CA GLU A 194 -15.38 -11.47 21.83
C GLU A 194 -14.99 -12.95 22.08
N GLY A 195 -13.88 -13.42 21.50
CA GLY A 195 -13.43 -14.81 21.63
C GLY A 195 -14.21 -15.82 20.78
N THR A 196 -15.04 -15.37 19.85
CA THR A 196 -15.82 -16.20 18.91
C THR A 196 -15.39 -15.94 17.47
N CYS A 197 -15.08 -17.00 16.71
CA CYS A 197 -14.84 -16.90 15.27
C CYS A 197 -16.17 -16.81 14.53
N VAL A 198 -16.45 -15.66 13.93
CA VAL A 198 -17.72 -15.35 13.25
C VAL A 198 -17.99 -16.32 12.11
N GLU A 199 -16.99 -16.59 11.28
CA GLU A 199 -17.12 -17.49 10.12
C GLU A 199 -17.33 -18.94 10.54
N ARG A 200 -16.86 -19.34 11.72
CA ARG A 200 -17.08 -20.68 12.27
C ARG A 200 -18.53 -20.87 12.69
N ILE A 201 -19.12 -19.88 13.36
CA ILE A 201 -20.51 -19.95 13.82
C ILE A 201 -21.51 -19.65 12.68
N ALA A 202 -21.12 -18.87 11.67
CA ALA A 202 -21.94 -18.59 10.49
C ALA A 202 -22.02 -19.77 9.51
N LYS A 203 -21.02 -20.66 9.51
CA LYS A 203 -21.07 -21.92 8.75
C LYS A 203 -21.84 -22.99 9.54
N SER A 204 -23.15 -23.05 9.31
CA SER A 204 -23.96 -24.22 9.67
C SER A 204 -23.57 -25.39 8.75
N GLY A 205 -23.43 -26.59 9.32
CA GLY A 205 -23.18 -27.79 8.54
C GLY A 205 -22.02 -28.66 9.01
N THR A 206 -22.25 -29.96 8.81
CA THR A 206 -21.51 -31.17 9.17
C THR A 206 -20.01 -31.01 9.36
N CYS A 207 -19.49 -31.54 10.47
CA CYS A 207 -18.06 -31.76 10.65
C CYS A 207 -17.74 -33.19 10.22
N SER A 208 -16.85 -33.39 9.24
CA SER A 208 -16.51 -34.70 8.67
C SER A 208 -15.75 -35.65 9.62
N GLY A 209 -15.70 -35.34 10.92
CA GLY A 209 -14.89 -36.06 11.91
C GLY A 209 -15.67 -36.56 13.13
N ASN A 210 -17.01 -36.55 13.12
CA ASN A 210 -17.82 -37.09 14.21
C ASN A 210 -18.86 -38.10 13.73
N THR A 211 -19.04 -39.16 14.51
CA THR A 211 -19.89 -40.33 14.24
C THR A 211 -21.37 -40.00 14.03
N GLY A 212 -21.81 -38.78 14.38
CA GLY A 212 -23.20 -38.34 14.27
C GLY A 212 -23.43 -37.17 13.30
N GLY A 213 -22.45 -36.68 12.54
CA GLY A 213 -22.70 -35.65 11.50
C GLY A 213 -23.10 -34.23 11.98
N CYS A 214 -23.51 -34.03 13.24
CA CYS A 214 -23.86 -32.71 13.79
C CYS A 214 -22.78 -32.16 14.72
N ARG A 215 -22.28 -30.95 14.45
CA ARG A 215 -21.19 -30.31 15.23
C ARG A 215 -21.55 -30.21 16.71
N GLY A 216 -20.62 -30.61 17.59
CA GLY A 216 -20.82 -30.50 19.04
C GLY A 216 -21.76 -31.55 19.64
N VAL A 217 -22.22 -32.53 18.84
CA VAL A 217 -23.00 -33.69 19.28
C VAL A 217 -22.17 -34.96 19.09
N TYR A 218 -22.07 -35.79 20.13
CA TYR A 218 -21.35 -37.07 20.09
C TYR A 218 -21.92 -38.08 21.09
N GLN A 219 -21.78 -39.37 20.77
CA GLN A 219 -22.18 -40.46 21.64
C GLN A 219 -21.10 -40.76 22.70
N ARG A 220 -21.52 -41.09 23.92
CA ARG A 220 -20.64 -41.53 25.01
C ARG A 220 -20.59 -43.06 25.10
N GLU A 221 -19.63 -43.59 25.86
CA GLU A 221 -19.47 -45.04 26.11
C GLU A 221 -20.72 -45.71 26.69
N ASN A 222 -21.56 -44.97 27.43
CA ASN A 222 -22.83 -45.45 27.97
C ASN A 222 -23.99 -45.42 26.97
N GLY A 223 -23.71 -45.22 25.68
CA GLY A 223 -24.71 -45.17 24.60
C GLY A 223 -25.50 -43.87 24.50
N ARG A 224 -25.37 -42.94 25.46
CA ARG A 224 -26.11 -41.67 25.48
C ARG A 224 -25.43 -40.59 24.63
N TRP A 225 -26.22 -39.66 24.09
CA TRP A 225 -25.76 -38.56 23.24
C TRP A 225 -25.52 -37.29 24.05
N ARG A 226 -24.35 -36.67 23.95
CA ARG A 226 -24.06 -35.39 24.59
C ARG A 226 -24.08 -34.27 23.56
N ALA A 227 -24.70 -33.13 23.91
CA ALA A 227 -24.63 -31.91 23.13
C ALA A 227 -23.87 -30.81 23.90
N ALA A 228 -23.01 -30.05 23.21
CA ALA A 228 -22.29 -28.92 23.77
C ALA A 228 -22.15 -27.77 22.75
N ILE A 229 -21.97 -26.54 23.26
CA ILE A 229 -21.74 -25.34 22.45
C ILE A 229 -20.58 -24.51 22.98
N GLY A 230 -19.64 -24.17 22.09
CA GLY A 230 -18.60 -23.19 22.37
C GLY A 230 -19.06 -21.79 21.95
N PHE A 231 -19.01 -20.82 22.85
CA PHE A 231 -19.32 -19.42 22.56
C PHE A 231 -18.52 -18.49 23.49
N GLN A 232 -17.98 -17.40 22.96
CA GLN A 232 -17.22 -16.39 23.70
C GLN A 232 -16.12 -16.96 24.61
N GLY A 233 -15.36 -17.94 24.10
CA GLY A 233 -14.29 -18.60 24.86
C GLY A 233 -14.75 -19.56 25.97
N LYS A 234 -16.05 -19.82 26.12
CA LYS A 234 -16.61 -20.78 27.09
C LYS A 234 -17.32 -21.94 26.38
N VAL A 235 -17.31 -23.11 27.01
CA VAL A 235 -18.05 -24.30 26.55
C VAL A 235 -19.25 -24.53 27.47
N TYR A 236 -20.44 -24.48 26.89
CA TYR A 236 -21.70 -24.73 27.57
C TYR A 236 -22.17 -26.16 27.29
N ASN A 237 -22.50 -26.89 28.35
CA ASN A 237 -23.05 -28.23 28.26
C ASN A 237 -24.57 -28.14 28.06
N LEU A 238 -25.09 -28.66 26.96
CA LEU A 238 -26.51 -28.56 26.61
C LEU A 238 -27.33 -29.74 27.15
N GLY A 239 -26.66 -30.81 27.56
CA GLY A 239 -27.31 -31.97 28.19
C GLY A 239 -26.79 -33.29 27.65
N THR A 240 -27.38 -34.37 28.18
CA THR A 240 -27.14 -35.74 27.72
C THR A 240 -28.47 -36.45 27.47
N PHE A 241 -28.70 -36.85 26.23
CA PHE A 241 -29.96 -37.32 25.66
C PHE A 241 -29.88 -38.82 25.33
N GLN A 242 -31.04 -39.47 25.19
CA GLN A 242 -31.12 -40.89 24.84
C GLN A 242 -31.02 -41.11 23.33
N CYS A 243 -31.66 -40.24 22.55
CA CYS A 243 -31.64 -40.25 21.09
C CYS A 243 -30.76 -39.13 20.53
N PHE A 244 -30.33 -39.34 19.28
CA PHE A 244 -29.47 -38.42 18.55
C PHE A 244 -30.23 -37.14 18.19
N GLU A 245 -31.48 -37.28 17.77
CA GLU A 245 -32.37 -36.21 17.32
C GLU A 245 -32.59 -35.17 18.42
N ASP A 246 -32.80 -35.60 19.67
CA ASP A 246 -32.96 -34.70 20.81
C ASP A 246 -31.68 -33.91 21.10
N ALA A 247 -30.51 -34.55 20.96
CA ALA A 247 -29.23 -33.88 21.13
C ALA A 247 -28.95 -32.86 20.00
N VAL A 248 -29.36 -33.17 18.77
CA VAL A 248 -29.30 -32.24 17.64
C VAL A 248 -30.26 -31.07 17.83
N LYS A 249 -31.49 -31.32 18.29
CA LYS A 249 -32.47 -30.27 18.59
C LYS A 249 -31.94 -29.32 19.66
N ALA A 250 -31.44 -29.86 20.77
CA ALA A 250 -30.82 -29.05 21.82
C ALA A 250 -29.63 -28.22 21.30
N ARG A 251 -28.86 -28.77 20.36
CA ARG A 251 -27.77 -28.06 19.68
C ARG A 251 -28.29 -26.92 18.80
N MET A 252 -29.32 -27.16 17.99
CA MET A 252 -29.94 -26.15 17.12
C MET A 252 -30.58 -25.01 17.93
N ASP A 253 -31.33 -25.35 18.98
CA ASP A 253 -31.95 -24.36 19.88
C ASP A 253 -30.89 -23.46 20.54
N ALA A 254 -29.73 -24.02 20.89
CA ALA A 254 -28.62 -23.26 21.43
C ALA A 254 -27.92 -22.37 20.38
N GLU A 255 -27.80 -22.83 19.13
CA GLU A 255 -27.28 -22.00 18.03
C GLU A 255 -28.21 -20.81 17.77
N GLU A 256 -29.52 -21.04 17.70
CA GLU A 256 -30.52 -19.98 17.52
C GLU A 256 -30.44 -18.96 18.68
N ARG A 257 -30.39 -19.43 19.92
CA ARG A 257 -30.38 -18.55 21.09
C ARG A 257 -29.07 -17.78 21.26
N MET A 258 -27.93 -18.38 20.92
CA MET A 258 -26.60 -17.83 21.23
C MET A 258 -25.90 -17.23 20.01
N TYR A 259 -25.91 -17.91 18.87
CA TYR A 259 -25.21 -17.46 17.67
C TYR A 259 -26.02 -16.46 16.86
N ALA A 260 -27.33 -16.65 16.68
CA ALA A 260 -28.13 -15.78 15.80
C ALA A 260 -28.12 -14.30 16.24
N PRO A 261 -28.39 -13.93 17.52
CA PRO A 261 -28.34 -12.53 17.96
C PRO A 261 -26.93 -11.92 17.82
N PHE A 262 -25.89 -12.74 18.00
CA PHE A 262 -24.50 -12.30 17.88
C PHE A 262 -24.11 -12.04 16.43
N LEU A 263 -24.52 -12.92 15.51
CA LEU A 263 -24.32 -12.77 14.07
C LEU A 263 -25.07 -11.56 13.53
N ASP A 264 -26.33 -11.38 13.91
CA ASP A 264 -27.15 -10.23 13.51
C ASP A 264 -26.49 -8.91 13.93
N ARG A 265 -26.04 -8.83 15.18
CA ARG A 265 -25.32 -7.66 15.70
C ARG A 265 -24.01 -7.41 14.95
N TYR A 266 -23.30 -8.48 14.57
CA TYR A 266 -22.05 -8.38 13.84
C TYR A 266 -22.26 -7.87 12.41
N PHE A 267 -23.21 -8.46 11.67
CA PHE A 267 -23.49 -8.07 10.28
C PHE A 267 -24.08 -6.65 10.17
N ARG A 268 -24.99 -6.27 11.08
CA ARG A 268 -25.52 -4.89 11.13
C ARG A 268 -24.43 -3.84 11.29
N LYS A 269 -23.49 -4.06 12.22
CA LYS A 269 -22.34 -3.17 12.43
C LYS A 269 -21.40 -3.11 11.22
N LYS A 270 -21.30 -4.19 10.45
CA LYS A 270 -20.46 -4.25 9.25
C LYS A 270 -21.06 -3.40 8.12
N GLU A 271 -22.37 -3.46 7.92
CA GLU A 271 -23.08 -2.64 6.92
C GLU A 271 -23.05 -1.14 7.24
N GLU A 272 -23.20 -0.79 8.53
CA GLU A 272 -23.08 0.60 9.00
C GLU A 272 -21.64 1.15 8.85
N GLY A 273 -20.62 0.29 8.95
CA GLY A 273 -19.21 0.67 8.79
C GLY A 273 -18.73 0.83 7.33
N ASP A 274 -19.32 0.10 6.38
CA ASP A 274 -19.02 0.22 4.94
C ASP A 274 -19.75 1.41 4.28
N SER A 275 -20.75 2.00 4.96
CA SER A 275 -21.50 3.18 4.49
C SER A 275 -20.79 4.52 4.76
N GLY A 276 -19.61 4.48 5.37
CA GLY A 276 -18.83 5.64 5.78
C GLY A 276 -17.37 5.57 5.31
N CYS A 277 -17.14 5.43 4.00
CA CYS A 277 -15.88 5.73 3.31
C CYS A 277 -16.14 6.19 1.87
#